data_AF-A0AAE0HXG1-F1
#
_entry.id   AF-A0AAE0HXG1-F1
#
_cell.length_a   1.000
_cell.length_b   1.000
_cell.length_c   1.000
_cell.angle_alpha   90.00
_cell.angle_beta   90.00
_cell.angle_gamma   90.00
#
_symmetry.space_group_name_H-M   'P 1'
#
loop_
_entity.id
_entity.type
_entity.pdbx_description
1 polymer ?
#
loop_
_entity_poly.entity_id
_entity_poly.type
_entity_poly.pdbx_seq_one_letter_code
_entity_poly.pdbx_strand_id
1 'polypeptide(L)'
;MVQCVISVVEDLSEEVPKDRKRPLTRESLKKTLEKWLDGPIAKGVINVGVINLSPGHLTNPSSYSLFSTNPTHRGYSEFEHKTTPTYSYGNVCIMGDAAHATTPWQGAGAGQAFEDAMILGTLLRNISSADDINAASRAYDAIRRPRCQRVIDSSQAMGDICCVQDPRSDLIRAV
;
A
#
# COMPACT_ATOMS: atom_id res chain seq x y z
N MET A 1 8.55 -2.55 -16.07
CA MET A 1 7.27 -1.88 -15.73
C MET A 1 7.58 -0.95 -14.58
N VAL A 2 7.47 0.37 -14.75
CA VAL A 2 7.67 1.33 -13.66
C VAL A 2 6.30 1.62 -13.09
N GLN A 3 6.02 1.14 -11.88
CA GLN A 3 4.79 1.44 -11.17
C GLN A 3 5.02 2.72 -10.37
N CYS A 4 4.24 3.76 -10.68
CA CYS A 4 4.22 4.99 -9.90
C CYS A 4 3.11 4.85 -8.87
N VAL A 5 3.46 4.80 -7.59
CA VAL A 5 2.50 4.73 -6.49
C VAL A 5 2.42 6.12 -5.87
N ILE A 6 1.22 6.68 -5.81
CA ILE A 6 0.92 7.90 -5.07
C ILE A 6 0.07 7.44 -3.90
N SER A 7 0.61 7.58 -2.70
CA SER A 7 -0.08 7.25 -1.47
C SER A 7 -0.30 8.54 -0.69
N VAL A 8 -1.50 8.68 -0.12
CA VAL A 8 -1.97 9.90 0.52
C VAL A 8 -2.52 9.53 1.88
N VAL A 9 -2.08 10.24 2.91
CA VAL A 9 -2.69 10.13 4.24
C VAL A 9 -3.93 11.01 4.26
N GLU A 10 -5.09 10.39 4.40
CA GLU A 10 -6.35 11.11 4.60
C GLU A 10 -6.45 11.56 6.07
N ASP A 11 -6.99 12.76 6.29
CA ASP A 11 -7.20 13.28 7.63
C ASP A 11 -8.25 12.41 8.35
N LEU A 12 -7.84 11.82 9.48
CA LEU A 12 -8.66 10.89 10.28
C LEU A 12 -9.89 11.57 10.92
N SER A 13 -10.03 12.89 10.79
CA SER A 13 -11.23 13.63 11.16
C SER A 13 -12.38 13.50 10.17
N GLU A 14 -12.13 13.06 8.93
CA GLU A 14 -13.16 12.74 7.94
C GLU A 14 -13.58 11.25 8.05
N GLU A 15 -14.85 10.93 7.74
CA GLU A 15 -15.31 9.54 7.71
C GLU A 15 -14.49 8.74 6.69
N VAL A 16 -13.93 7.61 7.13
CA VAL A 16 -13.22 6.66 6.27
C VAL A 16 -14.13 6.32 5.07
N PRO A 17 -13.67 6.52 3.82
CA PRO A 17 -14.49 6.23 2.64
C PRO A 17 -15.01 4.79 2.66
N LYS A 18 -16.34 4.63 2.57
CA LYS A 18 -16.98 3.29 2.51
C LYS A 18 -16.63 2.54 1.22
N ASP A 19 -16.28 3.27 0.16
CA ASP A 19 -15.82 2.69 -1.09
C ASP A 19 -14.28 2.62 -1.10
N ARG A 20 -13.76 1.39 -1.22
CA ARG A 20 -12.33 1.13 -1.33
C ARG A 20 -11.72 1.62 -2.65
N LYS A 21 -12.54 1.97 -3.65
CA LYS A 21 -12.09 2.24 -5.01
C LYS A 21 -12.78 3.47 -5.59
N ARG A 22 -12.08 4.61 -5.60
CA ARG A 22 -12.62 5.88 -6.11
C ARG A 22 -11.93 6.37 -7.39
N PRO A 23 -12.62 7.13 -8.25
CA PRO A 23 -11.98 7.80 -9.38
C PRO A 23 -10.86 8.73 -8.91
N LEU A 24 -9.70 8.66 -9.56
CA LEU A 24 -8.61 9.60 -9.30
C LEU A 24 -8.87 10.90 -10.08
N THR A 25 -9.28 11.97 -9.40
CA THR A 25 -9.64 13.25 -10.04
C THR A 25 -8.49 14.26 -9.99
N ARG A 26 -8.47 15.20 -10.94
CA ARG A 26 -7.52 16.34 -10.92
C ARG A 26 -7.63 17.15 -9.65
N GLU A 27 -8.85 17.36 -9.16
CA GLU A 27 -9.10 18.11 -7.93
C GLU A 27 -8.52 17.40 -6.71
N SER A 28 -8.78 16.09 -6.59
CA SER A 28 -8.19 15.24 -5.54
C SER A 28 -6.66 15.29 -5.55
N LEU A 29 -6.04 15.16 -6.73
CA LEU A 29 -4.58 15.24 -6.86
C LEU A 29 -4.03 16.65 -6.57
N LYS A 30 -4.73 17.71 -6.97
CA LYS A 30 -4.33 19.09 -6.66
C LYS A 30 -4.36 19.36 -5.17
N LYS A 31 -5.43 18.93 -4.47
CA LYS A 31 -5.55 19.01 -3.01
C LYS A 31 -4.43 18.21 -2.33
N THR A 32 -4.20 16.98 -2.78
CA THR A 32 -3.15 16.08 -2.27
C THR A 32 -1.75 16.68 -2.41
N LEU A 33 -1.45 17.25 -3.59
CA LEU A 33 -0.12 17.77 -3.92
C LEU A 33 -0.02 19.27 -3.64
N GLU A 34 -0.98 19.89 -2.96
CA GLU A 34 -1.07 21.35 -2.83
C GLU A 34 0.21 21.98 -2.28
N LYS A 35 0.85 21.30 -1.32
CA LYS A 35 2.13 21.69 -0.71
C LYS A 35 3.35 21.50 -1.62
N TRP A 36 3.19 20.81 -2.74
CA TRP A 36 4.22 20.50 -3.74
C TRP A 36 3.94 21.17 -5.11
N LEU A 37 2.80 21.87 -5.27
CA LEU A 37 2.34 22.39 -6.57
C LEU A 37 3.29 23.41 -7.21
N ASP A 38 4.15 24.06 -6.44
CA ASP A 38 5.11 25.03 -6.94
C ASP A 38 6.26 24.36 -7.74
N GLY A 39 6.47 23.06 -7.56
CA GLY A 39 7.51 22.29 -8.26
C GLY A 39 7.09 21.73 -9.63
N PRO A 40 8.02 21.61 -10.59
CA PRO A 40 7.75 20.99 -11.90
C PRO A 40 7.34 19.50 -11.78
N ILE A 41 7.77 18.82 -10.71
CA ILE A 41 7.47 17.41 -10.44
C ILE A 41 5.97 17.21 -10.17
N ALA A 42 5.36 17.97 -9.25
CA ALA A 42 3.93 17.82 -8.93
C ALA A 42 3.03 18.14 -10.13
N LYS A 43 3.38 19.17 -10.90
CA LYS A 43 2.70 19.49 -12.17
C LYS A 43 2.80 18.32 -13.15
N GLY A 44 3.98 17.71 -13.27
CA GLY A 44 4.20 16.50 -14.07
C GLY A 44 3.36 15.32 -13.60
N VAL A 45 3.29 15.06 -12.29
CA VAL A 45 2.49 13.98 -11.69
C VAL A 45 1.00 14.17 -11.95
N ILE A 46 0.46 15.38 -11.77
CA ILE A 46 -0.95 15.69 -12.09
C ILE A 46 -1.23 15.49 -13.58
N ASN A 47 -0.28 15.90 -14.41
CA ASN A 47 -0.37 15.71 -15.85
C ASN A 47 -0.38 14.22 -16.19
N VAL A 48 0.56 13.41 -15.71
CA VAL A 48 0.57 11.96 -15.98
C VAL A 48 -0.64 11.22 -15.37
N GLY A 49 -1.03 11.57 -14.15
CA GLY A 49 -2.10 10.89 -13.43
C GLY A 49 -3.50 11.13 -14.02
N VAL A 50 -3.69 12.25 -14.71
CA VAL A 50 -5.01 12.70 -15.19
C VAL A 50 -5.10 12.88 -16.72
N ILE A 51 -3.98 12.91 -17.45
CA ILE A 51 -4.02 13.17 -18.90
C ILE A 51 -4.19 11.87 -19.70
N ASN A 52 -5.25 11.87 -20.53
CA ASN A 52 -5.28 11.18 -21.82
C ASN A 52 -4.24 11.83 -22.73
N LEU A 53 -3.15 11.13 -23.06
CA LEU A 53 -2.09 11.64 -23.94
C LEU A 53 -2.71 12.26 -25.22
N SER A 54 -2.52 13.56 -25.40
CA SER A 54 -2.97 14.34 -26.55
C SER A 54 -2.33 13.84 -27.85
N PRO A 55 -3.00 13.83 -29.00
CA PRO A 55 -2.29 13.76 -30.28
C PRO A 55 -2.28 15.15 -30.91
N GLY A 56 -1.09 15.75 -31.05
CA GLY A 56 -0.93 17.14 -31.47
C GLY A 56 -1.60 17.52 -32.79
N HIS A 57 -2.72 18.24 -32.72
CA HIS A 57 -3.23 19.24 -33.66
C HIS A 57 -4.59 19.71 -33.11
N LEU A 58 -4.99 20.95 -33.40
CA LEU A 58 -6.35 21.53 -33.36
C LEU A 58 -6.47 22.79 -32.48
N THR A 59 -6.45 23.91 -33.20
CA THR A 59 -6.59 25.33 -32.89
C THR A 59 -8.00 25.76 -32.45
N ASN A 60 -8.82 24.86 -31.88
CA ASN A 60 -10.22 25.20 -31.58
C ASN A 60 -10.50 25.37 -30.07
N PRO A 61 -10.87 26.58 -29.59
CA PRO A 61 -11.15 26.84 -28.17
C PRO A 61 -12.46 26.24 -27.63
N SER A 62 -13.27 25.56 -28.46
CA SER A 62 -14.58 25.02 -28.02
C SER A 62 -14.58 23.54 -27.63
N SER A 63 -13.41 22.89 -27.53
CA SER A 63 -13.30 21.46 -27.14
C SER A 63 -12.90 21.23 -25.67
N TYR A 64 -12.95 22.28 -24.82
CA TYR A 64 -12.81 22.20 -23.36
C TYR A 64 -14.00 21.51 -22.65
N SER A 65 -14.63 20.53 -23.28
CA SER A 65 -15.60 19.67 -22.62
C SER A 65 -14.92 18.39 -22.15
N LEU A 66 -15.19 18.03 -20.90
CA LEU A 66 -14.79 16.81 -20.19
C LEU A 66 -13.40 16.84 -19.55
N PHE A 67 -13.40 17.24 -18.27
CA PHE A 67 -12.55 16.64 -17.24
C PHE A 67 -12.79 15.13 -17.18
N SER A 68 -12.32 14.40 -18.20
CA SER A 68 -12.36 12.94 -18.18
C SER A 68 -11.10 12.48 -17.47
N THR A 69 -11.24 12.18 -16.17
CA THR A 69 -10.39 11.22 -15.47
C THR A 69 -10.08 10.08 -16.43
N ASN A 70 -8.82 9.65 -16.58
CA ASN A 70 -8.56 8.38 -17.24
C ASN A 70 -9.39 7.31 -16.50
N PRO A 71 -10.46 6.72 -17.10
CA PRO A 71 -11.41 5.88 -16.37
C PRO A 71 -10.76 4.61 -15.81
N THR A 72 -9.53 4.33 -16.24
CA THR A 72 -8.72 3.22 -15.77
C THR A 72 -8.01 3.51 -14.44
N HIS A 73 -7.66 4.77 -14.15
CA HIS A 73 -6.94 5.13 -12.93
C HIS A 73 -7.88 5.25 -11.74
N ARG A 74 -7.60 4.46 -10.70
CA ARG A 74 -8.43 4.32 -9.51
C ARG A 74 -7.52 4.50 -8.29
N GLY A 75 -7.95 5.34 -7.34
CA GLY A 75 -7.34 5.37 -6.02
C GLY A 75 -7.89 4.24 -5.18
N TYR A 76 -7.03 3.62 -4.37
CA TYR A 76 -7.41 2.59 -3.42
C TYR A 76 -7.08 3.05 -2.01
N SER A 77 -8.02 2.88 -1.08
CA SER A 77 -7.74 3.10 0.33
C SER A 77 -6.85 1.96 0.83
N GLU A 78 -5.71 2.32 1.40
CA GLU A 78 -4.75 1.40 1.98
C GLU A 78 -5.13 1.11 3.43
N PHE A 79 -5.13 -0.16 3.80
CA PHE A 79 -5.40 -0.60 5.16
C PHE A 79 -4.34 -1.61 5.57
N GLU A 80 -3.92 -1.52 6.82
CA GLU A 80 -3.02 -2.50 7.43
C GLU A 80 -3.74 -3.23 8.57
N HIS A 81 -3.23 -4.42 8.87
CA HIS A 81 -3.75 -5.26 9.94
C HIS A 81 -2.60 -5.78 10.81
N LYS A 82 -2.24 -5.01 11.83
CA LYS A 82 -1.15 -5.36 12.76
C LYS A 82 -1.56 -6.39 13.82
N THR A 83 -2.76 -6.25 14.38
CA THR A 83 -3.12 -6.83 15.68
C THR A 83 -3.68 -8.24 15.60
N THR A 84 -3.25 -9.07 14.65
CA THR A 84 -3.65 -10.47 14.63
C THR A 84 -3.00 -11.21 15.81
N PRO A 85 -3.78 -11.74 16.77
CA PRO A 85 -3.22 -12.31 17.99
C PRO A 85 -2.56 -13.68 17.78
N THR A 86 -3.01 -14.42 16.76
CA THR A 86 -2.46 -15.72 16.36
C THR A 86 -2.67 -15.94 14.86
N TYR A 87 -1.72 -16.60 14.19
CA TYR A 87 -1.85 -17.07 12.81
C TYR A 87 -2.31 -18.51 12.72
N SER A 88 -2.47 -19.21 13.84
CA SER A 88 -2.91 -20.60 13.86
C SER A 88 -3.94 -20.91 14.94
N TYR A 89 -4.82 -21.85 14.61
CA TYR A 89 -5.79 -22.46 15.52
C TYR A 89 -6.08 -23.89 15.11
N GLY A 90 -5.77 -24.86 15.97
CA GLY A 90 -5.90 -26.28 15.63
C GLY A 90 -5.00 -26.64 14.44
N ASN A 91 -5.62 -27.18 13.39
CA ASN A 91 -4.94 -27.56 12.14
C ASN A 91 -5.12 -26.51 11.03
N VAL A 92 -5.52 -25.28 11.38
CA VAL A 92 -5.75 -24.18 10.45
C VAL A 92 -4.71 -23.10 10.69
N CYS A 93 -4.12 -22.60 9.60
CA CYS A 93 -3.25 -21.43 9.58
C CYS A 93 -3.78 -20.38 8.59
N ILE A 94 -3.51 -19.11 8.89
CA ILE A 94 -3.67 -17.98 7.98
C ILE A 94 -2.29 -17.45 7.59
N MET A 95 -2.16 -16.95 6.36
CA MET A 95 -0.91 -16.40 5.83
C MET A 95 -1.17 -15.28 4.81
N GLY A 96 -0.12 -14.56 4.42
CA GLY A 96 -0.23 -13.40 3.54
C GLY A 96 -1.10 -12.30 4.14
N ASP A 97 -1.78 -11.52 3.29
CA ASP A 97 -2.60 -10.38 3.71
C ASP A 97 -3.70 -10.74 4.71
N ALA A 98 -4.20 -11.99 4.70
CA ALA A 98 -5.17 -12.46 5.68
C ALA A 98 -4.62 -12.46 7.11
N ALA A 99 -3.30 -12.60 7.27
CA ALA A 99 -2.60 -12.63 8.55
C ALA A 99 -1.85 -11.33 8.84
N HIS A 100 -1.36 -10.62 7.82
CA HIS A 100 -0.47 -9.47 8.01
C HIS A 100 -0.50 -8.47 6.85
N ALA A 101 -1.71 -8.06 6.43
CA ALA A 101 -1.85 -6.95 5.51
C ALA A 101 -1.03 -5.74 5.99
N THR A 102 -0.16 -5.23 5.10
CA THR A 102 0.81 -4.18 5.39
C THR A 102 0.71 -3.08 4.34
N THR A 103 1.07 -1.86 4.71
CA THR A 103 1.21 -0.75 3.75
C THR A 103 2.30 -1.04 2.71
N PRO A 104 2.20 -0.51 1.48
CA PRO A 104 3.11 -0.84 0.39
C PRO A 104 4.45 -0.09 0.44
N TRP A 105 4.69 0.76 1.44
CA TRP A 105 5.84 1.67 1.51
C TRP A 105 7.22 0.99 1.40
N GLN A 106 7.32 -0.27 1.82
CA GLN A 106 8.55 -1.07 1.64
C GLN A 106 8.46 -2.11 0.51
N GLY A 107 7.30 -2.30 -0.11
CA GLY A 107 7.08 -3.36 -1.10
C GLY A 107 7.23 -4.78 -0.54
N ALA A 108 7.16 -4.96 0.80
CA ALA A 108 7.52 -6.20 1.47
C ALA A 108 6.39 -7.23 1.57
N GLY A 109 5.11 -6.85 1.35
CA GLY A 109 3.95 -7.72 1.58
C GLY A 109 3.99 -9.04 0.79
N ALA A 110 4.28 -8.98 -0.51
CA ALA A 110 4.40 -10.19 -1.34
C ALA A 110 5.58 -11.08 -0.88
N GLY A 111 6.71 -10.47 -0.51
CA GLY A 111 7.85 -11.19 0.04
C GLY A 111 7.52 -11.90 1.35
N GLN A 112 6.73 -11.26 2.22
CA GLN A 112 6.25 -11.86 3.46
C GLN A 112 5.36 -13.08 3.22
N ALA A 113 4.47 -13.04 2.22
CA ALA A 113 3.67 -14.19 1.83
C ALA A 113 4.52 -15.34 1.28
N PHE A 114 5.59 -15.05 0.53
CA PHE A 114 6.54 -16.09 0.10
C PHE A 114 7.32 -16.70 1.26
N GLU A 115 7.76 -15.89 2.23
CA GLU A 115 8.38 -16.38 3.46
C GLU A 115 7.43 -17.29 4.25
N ASP A 116 6.14 -16.95 4.31
CA ASP A 116 5.13 -17.79 4.93
C ASP A 116 5.04 -19.17 4.27
N ALA A 117 4.86 -19.19 2.95
CA ALA A 117 4.74 -20.43 2.18
C ALA A 117 5.96 -21.32 2.36
N MET A 118 7.16 -20.72 2.34
CA MET A 118 8.42 -21.44 2.52
C MET A 118 8.54 -22.04 3.94
N ILE A 119 8.23 -21.27 4.98
CA ILE A 119 8.32 -21.73 6.37
C ILE A 119 7.26 -22.79 6.66
N LEU A 120 6.00 -22.55 6.26
CA LEU A 120 4.91 -23.51 6.46
C LEU A 120 5.18 -24.81 5.68
N GLY A 121 5.63 -24.72 4.43
CA GLY A 121 6.00 -25.88 3.63
C GLY A 121 7.16 -26.68 4.23
N THR A 122 8.16 -25.98 4.81
CA THR A 122 9.27 -26.62 5.51
C THR A 122 8.80 -27.33 6.79
N LEU A 123 7.94 -26.71 7.58
CA LEU A 123 7.41 -27.31 8.81
C LEU A 123 6.55 -28.54 8.50
N LEU A 124 5.64 -28.43 7.53
CA LEU A 124 4.77 -29.53 7.10
C LEU A 124 5.54 -30.69 6.46
N ARG A 125 6.67 -30.43 5.80
CA ARG A 125 7.53 -31.50 5.28
C ARG A 125 8.18 -32.35 6.38
N ASN A 126 8.36 -31.79 7.58
CA ASN A 126 9.06 -32.45 8.68
C ASN A 126 8.13 -33.16 9.69
N ILE A 127 6.81 -33.15 9.45
CA ILE A 127 5.87 -33.87 10.31
C ILE A 127 5.87 -35.37 9.99
N SER A 128 5.61 -36.20 11.00
CA SER A 128 5.55 -37.66 10.85
C SER A 128 4.12 -38.20 10.87
N SER A 129 3.17 -37.42 11.39
CA SER A 129 1.76 -37.79 11.51
C SER A 129 0.84 -36.56 11.41
N ALA A 130 -0.47 -36.80 11.31
CA ALA A 130 -1.46 -35.72 11.33
C ALA A 130 -1.52 -35.00 12.70
N ASP A 131 -1.14 -35.67 13.78
CA ASP A 131 -1.15 -35.11 15.14
C ASP A 131 -0.09 -34.01 15.31
N ASP A 132 0.97 -34.04 14.49
CA ASP A 132 2.04 -33.05 14.46
C ASP A 132 1.63 -31.72 13.79
N ILE A 133 0.51 -31.69 13.05
CA ILE A 133 0.07 -30.50 12.29
C ILE A 133 -0.15 -29.31 13.21
N ASN A 134 -0.74 -29.53 14.39
CA ASN A 134 -0.95 -28.45 15.35
C ASN A 134 0.37 -27.87 15.87
N ALA A 135 1.35 -28.73 16.15
CA ALA A 135 2.68 -28.31 16.59
C ALA A 135 3.40 -27.51 15.50
N ALA A 136 3.36 -27.98 14.25
CA ALA A 136 3.90 -27.26 13.10
C ALA A 136 3.21 -25.89 12.91
N SER A 137 1.88 -25.84 13.03
CA SER A 137 1.09 -24.60 12.92
C SER A 137 1.44 -23.57 14.02
N ARG A 138 1.72 -24.04 15.24
CA ARG A 138 2.17 -23.19 16.35
C ARG A 138 3.59 -22.69 16.15
N ALA A 139 4.48 -23.53 15.63
CA ALA A 139 5.84 -23.12 15.28
C ALA A 139 5.84 -22.05 14.18
N TYR A 140 4.97 -22.22 13.16
CA TYR A 140 4.74 -21.22 12.12
C TYR A 140 4.32 -19.86 12.71
N ASP A 141 3.29 -19.84 13.57
CA ASP A 141 2.84 -18.61 14.25
C ASP A 141 3.98 -17.94 15.03
N ALA A 142 4.68 -18.71 15.87
CA ALA A 142 5.73 -18.18 16.73
C ALA A 142 6.89 -17.53 15.95
N ILE A 143 7.20 -18.04 14.76
CA ILE A 143 8.27 -17.51 13.90
C ILE A 143 7.78 -16.32 13.07
N ARG A 144 6.61 -16.46 12.45
CA ARG A 144 6.12 -15.50 11.46
C ARG A 144 5.48 -14.28 12.07
N ARG A 145 4.61 -14.44 13.08
CA ARG A 145 3.82 -13.33 13.61
C ARG A 145 4.68 -12.17 14.12
N PRO A 146 5.73 -12.38 14.94
CA PRO A 146 6.58 -11.27 15.37
C PRO A 146 7.36 -10.64 14.21
N ARG A 147 7.76 -11.42 13.20
CA ARG A 147 8.47 -10.89 12.03
C ARG A 147 7.55 -10.03 11.18
N CYS A 148 6.33 -10.48 10.89
CA CYS A 148 5.41 -9.70 10.07
C CYS A 148 4.95 -8.41 10.75
N GLN A 149 4.68 -8.46 12.05
CA GLN A 149 4.30 -7.25 12.80
C GLN A 149 5.41 -6.19 12.79
N ARG A 150 6.69 -6.59 12.85
CA ARG A 150 7.82 -5.64 12.68
C ARG A 150 7.88 -5.04 11.26
N VAL A 151 7.50 -5.81 10.24
CA VAL A 151 7.46 -5.31 8.86
C VAL A 151 6.31 -4.31 8.69
N ILE A 152 5.16 -4.56 9.28
CA ILE A 152 4.05 -3.59 9.33
C ILE A 152 4.53 -2.28 9.97
N ASP A 153 5.11 -2.35 11.17
CA ASP A 153 5.59 -1.17 11.90
C ASP A 153 6.61 -0.35 11.12
N SER A 154 7.60 -1.03 10.52
CA SER A 154 8.61 -0.34 9.75
C SER A 154 8.07 0.17 8.41
N SER A 155 7.06 -0.49 7.81
CA SER A 155 6.42 0.00 6.58
C SER A 155 5.64 1.28 6.86
N GLN A 156 4.91 1.32 7.97
CA GLN A 156 4.24 2.54 8.44
C GLN A 156 5.24 3.68 8.69
N ALA A 157 6.33 3.40 9.41
CA ALA A 157 7.38 4.40 9.64
C ALA A 157 8.04 4.91 8.35
N MET A 158 8.18 4.05 7.34
CA MET A 158 8.65 4.46 6.01
C MET A 158 7.64 5.40 5.34
N GLY A 159 6.34 5.12 5.46
CA GLY A 159 5.27 6.02 5.01
C GLY A 159 5.35 7.39 5.65
N ASP A 160 5.55 7.47 6.97
CA ASP A 160 5.70 8.73 7.69
C ASP A 160 6.89 9.57 7.18
N ILE A 161 8.01 8.91 6.86
CA ILE A 161 9.18 9.56 6.29
C ILE A 161 8.89 10.05 4.86
N CYS A 162 8.36 9.17 4.00
CA CYS A 162 8.06 9.47 2.60
C CYS A 162 7.00 10.58 2.45
N CYS A 163 6.04 10.65 3.37
CA CYS A 163 4.99 11.67 3.39
C CYS A 163 5.36 12.91 4.21
N VAL A 164 6.59 13.00 4.74
CA VAL A 164 7.08 14.14 5.51
C VAL A 164 6.19 14.43 6.74
N GLN A 165 5.73 13.35 7.38
CA GLN A 165 4.96 13.35 8.63
C GLN A 165 5.87 13.04 9.84
N ASP A 166 7.04 12.42 9.60
CA ASP A 166 8.02 12.19 10.67
C ASP A 166 8.65 13.52 11.13
N PRO A 167 8.66 13.85 12.43
CA PRO A 167 9.28 15.08 12.95
C PRO A 167 10.77 15.25 12.60
N ARG A 168 11.48 14.17 12.27
CA ARG A 168 12.89 14.18 11.85
C ARG A 168 13.05 14.47 10.35
N SER A 169 11.97 14.45 9.58
CA SER A 169 11.99 14.67 8.12
C SER A 169 12.28 16.13 7.72
N ASP A 170 12.28 17.07 8.67
CA ASP A 170 12.70 18.46 8.44
C ASP A 170 14.13 18.58 7.91
N LEU A 171 14.99 17.60 8.19
CA LEU A 171 16.36 17.52 7.66
C LEU A 171 16.41 17.22 6.16
N ILE A 172 15.36 16.62 5.60
CA ILE A 172 15.28 16.24 4.17
C ILE A 172 14.77 17.39 3.30
N ARG A 173 14.10 18.39 3.90
CA ARG A 173 13.58 19.57 3.18
C ARG A 173 14.66 20.57 2.71
N ALA A 174 15.92 20.35 3.08
CA ALA A 174 17.02 21.27 2.84
C ALA A 174 17.85 20.99 1.57
N VAL A 175 17.40 20.08 0.69
CA VAL A 175 18.11 19.68 -0.54
C VAL A 175 17.31 20.03 -1.78
#